data_AF-A0A7L3AS99-F1
#
_entry.id   AF-A0A7L3AS99-F1
#
_cell.length_a   1.000
_cell.length_b   1.000
_cell.length_c   1.000
_cell.angle_alpha   90.00
_cell.angle_beta   90.00
_cell.angle_gamma   90.00
#
_symmetry.space_group_name_H-M   'P 1'
#
loop_
_entity.id
_entity.type
_entity.pdbx_description
1 polymer ?
#
loop_
_entity_poly.entity_id
_entity_poly.type
_entity_poly.pdbx_seq_one_letter_code
_entity_poly.pdbx_strand_id
1 'polypeptide(L)'
;QPLIPINAPTEPEQPQEKILSPVSEKTESLQQRSQNVLSQADHSSSTENEATESEVESLKFEKDTKLNKTGMSDNGPVGAHQPNPASVSSSSEPASAQKIVIPAASHHFCFSIDLRSIRGLEAGFPINCILRYSYPFFGSAAPIMTSPPVEVRKNMEVFLPQSYCAFDFATIPHQLQDTFFRLPLLVELWHKDKTAKDLLLGVARLQLSNVLASEKTRFLGGNGDQCWRQTCSETVIVTAAQGSGNRIAELSYAITLEDYGLVKMQEVLVSDSSQCVGAGQQRHVPHTHPQCTTESHPEPRETLEYKAALELEMWKEMQEDIFENQLKKKEIAHMQALAEEWKKRDREREALVKKKVAEYTVLEGQLQKTLRDLDKRERQLFSAESELQRVKKELQAEHERNIQELQDSVRRAREECAHQVELERSKIKQVEEDKLRLQQQLYEAENKHKILEKEYQQYKEQQSSKPEIQLQSEINLLTLEKVELERKLESATKSKLHYKQQWTRALKELARLKQ
;
A
#
# COMPACT_ATOMS: atom_id res chain seq x y z
N GLN A 1 -60.05 -64.84 23.04
CA GLN A 1 -59.20 -65.48 24.07
C GLN A 1 -58.04 -64.52 24.40
N PRO A 2 -57.49 -64.54 25.63
CA PRO A 2 -57.86 -63.45 26.55
C PRO A 2 -56.72 -62.87 27.42
N LEU A 3 -57.14 -61.95 28.32
CA LEU A 3 -56.57 -61.56 29.62
C LEU A 3 -55.97 -60.14 29.78
N ILE A 4 -56.30 -59.59 30.95
CA ILE A 4 -56.11 -58.24 31.51
C ILE A 4 -55.73 -58.49 32.99
N PRO A 5 -54.69 -57.84 33.58
CA PRO A 5 -54.87 -56.70 34.51
C PRO A 5 -53.80 -55.58 34.29
N ILE A 6 -54.06 -54.27 34.44
CA ILE A 6 -54.65 -53.45 35.54
C ILE A 6 -53.67 -53.21 36.70
N ASN A 7 -53.25 -51.93 36.87
CA ASN A 7 -53.39 -51.18 38.14
C ASN A 7 -53.07 -49.67 37.99
N ALA A 8 -53.65 -48.88 38.90
CA ALA A 8 -53.48 -47.43 39.14
C ALA A 8 -53.41 -47.23 40.69
N PRO A 9 -53.51 -46.04 41.34
CA PRO A 9 -53.64 -44.64 40.90
C PRO A 9 -52.46 -43.76 41.44
N THR A 10 -52.46 -42.43 41.66
CA THR A 10 -53.38 -41.53 42.45
C THR A 10 -53.08 -40.03 42.21
N GLU A 11 -54.10 -39.18 42.34
CA GLU A 11 -54.06 -37.69 42.49
C GLU A 11 -53.97 -37.27 43.99
N PRO A 12 -54.08 -36.00 44.47
CA PRO A 12 -54.37 -34.70 43.80
C PRO A 12 -53.45 -33.51 44.21
N GLU A 13 -53.65 -32.31 43.62
CA GLU A 13 -54.15 -31.09 44.33
C GLU A 13 -54.07 -29.77 43.50
N GLN A 14 -55.01 -28.86 43.78
CA GLN A 14 -55.19 -27.48 43.28
C GLN A 14 -56.24 -26.79 44.19
N PRO A 15 -56.51 -25.46 44.12
CA PRO A 15 -55.74 -24.33 43.59
C PRO A 15 -55.68 -23.15 44.60
N GLN A 16 -55.23 -21.94 44.17
CA GLN A 16 -55.80 -20.67 44.66
C GLN A 16 -55.64 -19.51 43.65
N GLU A 17 -56.49 -18.48 43.76
CA GLU A 17 -56.69 -17.42 42.74
C GLU A 17 -56.33 -15.99 43.23
N LYS A 18 -56.44 -15.01 42.29
CA LYS A 18 -56.79 -13.58 42.51
C LYS A 18 -55.67 -12.67 43.08
N ILE A 19 -55.61 -11.36 42.81
CA ILE A 19 -56.58 -10.39 42.22
C ILE A 19 -55.89 -9.38 41.25
N LEU A 20 -56.67 -8.54 40.54
CA LEU A 20 -56.23 -7.63 39.46
C LEU A 20 -56.12 -6.14 39.86
N SER A 21 -55.11 -5.44 39.30
CA SER A 21 -55.15 -4.02 38.83
C SER A 21 -55.36 -2.90 39.90
N PRO A 22 -55.38 -1.57 39.58
CA PRO A 22 -55.23 -0.86 38.29
C PRO A 22 -54.35 0.43 38.22
N VAL A 23 -53.99 0.82 36.98
CA VAL A 23 -53.93 2.19 36.39
C VAL A 23 -53.12 3.33 37.03
N SER A 24 -52.20 3.91 36.24
CA SER A 24 -52.22 5.35 35.90
C SER A 24 -51.44 5.64 34.59
N GLU A 25 -51.91 6.59 33.79
CA GLU A 25 -51.30 7.02 32.53
C GLU A 25 -50.40 8.27 32.73
N LYS A 26 -49.36 8.42 31.90
CA LYS A 26 -49.02 9.72 31.29
C LYS A 26 -48.08 9.60 30.09
N THR A 27 -48.15 10.62 29.23
CA THR A 27 -47.61 10.66 27.86
C THR A 27 -46.32 11.50 27.79
N GLU A 28 -45.74 11.62 26.59
CA GLU A 28 -44.60 12.47 26.18
C GLU A 28 -43.18 11.91 26.45
N SER A 29 -42.19 12.07 25.56
CA SER A 29 -42.23 12.37 24.12
C SER A 29 -40.91 12.00 23.39
N LEU A 30 -41.02 11.83 22.05
CA LEU A 30 -40.00 11.99 21.00
C LEU A 30 -38.73 11.09 20.87
N GLN A 31 -38.46 10.79 19.59
CA GLN A 31 -37.16 10.59 18.89
C GLN A 31 -36.27 9.33 19.13
N GLN A 32 -36.42 8.41 18.17
CA GLN A 32 -35.37 7.66 17.44
C GLN A 32 -33.89 8.00 17.76
N ARG A 33 -33.04 6.95 17.91
CA ARG A 33 -32.24 6.38 16.77
C ARG A 33 -31.30 5.22 17.16
N SER A 34 -31.63 4.02 16.65
CA SER A 34 -30.76 2.93 16.11
C SER A 34 -29.57 2.30 16.90
N GLN A 35 -29.33 1.03 16.53
CA GLN A 35 -28.09 0.23 16.57
C GLN A 35 -27.69 -0.57 17.84
N ASN A 36 -28.19 -1.81 17.85
CA ASN A 36 -27.42 -3.07 17.84
C ASN A 36 -26.33 -3.33 18.91
N VAL A 37 -26.70 -4.23 19.82
CA VAL A 37 -25.85 -5.13 20.61
C VAL A 37 -25.10 -6.14 19.71
N LEU A 38 -23.83 -6.46 20.00
CA LEU A 38 -23.38 -7.78 20.51
C LEU A 38 -21.85 -7.84 20.74
N SER A 39 -21.42 -8.69 21.69
CA SER A 39 -20.03 -8.86 22.14
C SER A 39 -19.63 -10.33 22.29
N GLN A 40 -18.44 -10.68 21.75
CA GLN A 40 -17.49 -11.77 22.14
C GLN A 40 -17.94 -13.24 22.34
N ALA A 41 -16.99 -14.16 22.03
CA ALA A 41 -16.79 -15.50 22.63
C ALA A 41 -17.80 -16.64 22.29
N ASP A 42 -17.44 -17.94 22.23
CA ASP A 42 -16.11 -18.58 22.11
C ASP A 42 -16.16 -20.06 21.62
N HIS A 43 -15.00 -20.57 21.15
CA HIS A 43 -14.46 -21.96 21.16
C HIS A 43 -15.17 -23.22 20.54
N SER A 44 -14.31 -24.07 19.94
CA SER A 44 -14.40 -25.55 19.73
C SER A 44 -15.35 -26.08 18.61
N SER A 45 -15.18 -27.29 18.02
CA SER A 45 -14.33 -28.47 18.34
C SER A 45 -13.81 -29.22 17.06
N SER A 46 -13.40 -30.50 17.17
CA SER A 46 -12.48 -31.23 16.26
C SER A 46 -13.00 -32.58 15.70
N THR A 47 -12.38 -33.10 14.63
CA THR A 47 -12.46 -34.53 14.21
C THR A 47 -11.25 -35.00 13.37
N GLU A 48 -10.95 -36.30 13.45
CA GLU A 48 -9.92 -37.08 12.70
C GLU A 48 -10.49 -37.67 11.37
N ASN A 49 -9.81 -38.40 10.48
CA ASN A 49 -8.58 -39.24 10.46
C ASN A 49 -7.69 -38.89 9.21
N GLU A 50 -6.69 -39.62 8.68
CA GLU A 50 -6.26 -41.05 8.76
C GLU A 50 -4.75 -41.21 8.41
N ALA A 51 -4.20 -42.44 8.31
CA ALA A 51 -2.75 -42.68 8.17
C ALA A 51 -2.36 -43.94 7.33
N THR A 52 -1.15 -43.97 6.77
CA THR A 52 -0.49 -45.20 6.24
C THR A 52 1.05 -45.07 6.16
N GLU A 53 1.77 -46.10 6.64
CA GLU A 53 3.17 -46.59 6.37
C GLU A 53 4.33 -45.62 5.97
N SER A 54 5.54 -45.60 6.58
CA SER A 54 6.59 -46.65 6.81
C SER A 54 7.35 -47.04 5.52
N GLU A 55 8.68 -47.20 5.42
CA GLU A 55 9.86 -47.31 6.35
C GLU A 55 11.01 -46.36 5.88
N VAL A 56 11.89 -45.72 6.70
CA VAL A 56 13.15 -46.18 7.37
C VAL A 56 14.04 -47.11 6.50
N GLU A 57 15.29 -46.81 6.09
CA GLU A 57 16.55 -46.71 6.87
C GLU A 57 17.71 -46.02 6.06
N SER A 58 18.63 -45.22 6.67
CA SER A 58 20.00 -45.55 7.18
C SER A 58 21.05 -45.99 6.12
N LEU A 59 22.33 -45.57 6.04
CA LEU A 59 23.23 -44.74 6.90
C LEU A 59 24.53 -44.26 6.14
N LYS A 60 25.08 -43.09 6.55
CA LYS A 60 26.52 -42.66 6.59
C LYS A 60 27.39 -42.35 5.33
N PHE A 61 28.18 -41.26 5.51
CA PHE A 61 29.56 -40.88 5.06
C PHE A 61 30.38 -41.82 4.13
N GLU A 62 31.31 -41.34 3.28
CA GLU A 62 32.22 -40.18 3.46
C GLU A 62 32.75 -39.56 2.12
N LYS A 63 33.31 -38.35 2.23
CA LYS A 63 34.47 -37.79 1.48
C LYS A 63 34.27 -36.95 0.21
N ASP A 64 35.24 -36.04 0.03
CA ASP A 64 35.33 -34.93 -0.92
C ASP A 64 35.34 -35.29 -2.42
N THR A 65 34.78 -34.40 -3.24
CA THR A 65 35.47 -33.81 -4.41
C THR A 65 34.81 -32.48 -4.81
N LYS A 66 35.60 -31.46 -5.12
CA LYS A 66 35.14 -30.14 -5.60
C LYS A 66 34.89 -30.16 -7.12
N LEU A 67 33.74 -29.67 -7.60
CA LEU A 67 33.66 -28.99 -8.91
C LEU A 67 32.46 -28.02 -9.00
N ASN A 68 32.52 -27.05 -9.92
CA ASN A 68 31.65 -25.87 -9.95
C ASN A 68 30.44 -25.99 -10.91
N LYS A 69 29.26 -25.55 -10.45
CA LYS A 69 28.03 -24.99 -11.12
C LYS A 69 26.88 -25.06 -10.08
N THR A 70 25.81 -24.26 -10.02
CA THR A 70 24.94 -23.62 -11.04
C THR A 70 24.11 -22.48 -10.38
N GLY A 71 23.47 -21.58 -11.16
CA GLY A 71 22.37 -20.70 -10.68
C GLY A 71 22.82 -19.43 -9.96
N MET A 72 22.24 -18.24 -10.11
CA MET A 72 21.07 -17.76 -10.89
C MET A 72 19.67 -18.06 -10.34
N SER A 73 19.30 -17.26 -9.33
CA SER A 73 17.96 -16.97 -8.75
C SER A 73 18.08 -15.60 -8.05
N ASP A 74 17.05 -14.75 -7.88
CA ASP A 74 15.71 -14.70 -8.49
C ASP A 74 15.11 -13.27 -8.30
N ASN A 75 14.10 -12.91 -9.10
CA ASN A 75 13.10 -11.84 -8.97
C ASN A 75 13.47 -10.35 -8.67
N GLY A 76 12.63 -9.44 -9.18
CA GLY A 76 12.63 -7.98 -8.94
C GLY A 76 11.33 -7.54 -8.23
N PRO A 77 10.67 -6.41 -8.61
CA PRO A 77 10.96 -5.43 -9.67
C PRO A 77 10.83 -3.96 -9.17
N VAL A 78 10.32 -3.05 -10.03
CA VAL A 78 10.06 -1.61 -9.83
C VAL A 78 11.30 -0.70 -9.83
N GLY A 79 11.36 0.42 -10.58
CA GLY A 79 10.44 0.89 -11.61
C GLY A 79 10.25 2.41 -11.66
N ALA A 80 11.17 3.13 -12.32
CA ALA A 80 10.96 4.52 -12.77
C ALA A 80 11.99 4.89 -13.86
N HIS A 81 11.53 5.42 -14.99
CA HIS A 81 12.42 5.99 -16.01
C HIS A 81 12.62 7.49 -15.76
N GLN A 82 13.88 7.92 -15.63
CA GLN A 82 14.29 9.28 -15.97
C GLN A 82 15.59 9.22 -16.79
N PRO A 83 15.70 9.95 -17.91
CA PRO A 83 16.92 9.98 -18.72
C PRO A 83 17.93 10.93 -18.07
N ASN A 84 18.98 10.37 -17.47
CA ASN A 84 20.07 11.18 -16.89
C ASN A 84 21.24 11.26 -17.91
N PRO A 85 21.68 12.45 -18.34
CA PRO A 85 22.73 12.57 -19.35
C PRO A 85 24.13 12.34 -18.75
N ALA A 86 25.07 11.89 -19.57
CA ALA A 86 26.44 11.63 -19.12
C ALA A 86 27.21 12.93 -18.86
N SER A 87 27.88 13.02 -17.71
CA SER A 87 28.83 14.09 -17.41
C SER A 87 30.16 13.89 -18.14
N VAL A 88 30.79 14.99 -18.55
CA VAL A 88 32.14 15.00 -19.14
C VAL A 88 33.05 15.91 -18.33
N SER A 89 34.22 15.39 -17.96
CA SER A 89 35.35 16.15 -17.40
C SER A 89 36.64 15.33 -17.64
N SER A 90 37.81 15.89 -17.93
CA SER A 90 38.15 17.26 -18.36
C SER A 90 39.65 17.31 -18.71
N SER A 91 40.02 17.72 -19.94
CA SER A 91 41.39 18.15 -20.28
C SER A 91 41.47 18.85 -21.64
N SER A 92 42.14 19.99 -21.69
CA SER A 92 42.64 20.71 -22.88
C SER A 92 43.64 19.84 -23.69
N GLU A 93 43.98 20.07 -24.97
CA GLU A 93 43.67 21.12 -25.97
C GLU A 93 44.09 20.62 -27.38
N PRO A 94 43.93 21.38 -28.48
CA PRO A 94 42.82 22.24 -28.88
C PRO A 94 42.06 21.60 -30.06
N ALA A 95 40.78 21.28 -29.90
CA ALA A 95 39.98 20.66 -30.97
C ALA A 95 39.22 21.71 -31.80
N SER A 96 39.11 21.48 -33.12
CA SER A 96 38.36 22.36 -34.04
C SER A 96 36.92 22.57 -33.55
N ALA A 97 36.52 23.83 -33.40
CA ALA A 97 35.31 24.20 -32.67
C ALA A 97 34.04 23.70 -33.36
N GLN A 98 33.35 22.74 -32.73
CA GLN A 98 31.97 22.44 -33.05
C GLN A 98 31.12 23.68 -32.71
N LYS A 99 30.64 24.38 -33.74
CA LYS A 99 29.86 25.61 -33.60
C LYS A 99 28.47 25.31 -33.03
N ILE A 100 28.37 25.27 -31.71
CA ILE A 100 27.09 25.19 -30.98
C ILE A 100 26.25 26.42 -31.35
N VAL A 101 25.16 26.20 -32.09
CA VAL A 101 24.25 27.28 -32.48
C VAL A 101 23.23 27.49 -31.37
N ILE A 102 23.49 28.47 -30.51
CA ILE A 102 22.50 28.98 -29.55
C ILE A 102 21.36 29.66 -30.35
N PRO A 103 20.08 29.33 -30.10
CA PRO A 103 18.96 30.02 -30.75
C PRO A 103 18.96 31.52 -30.50
N ALA A 104 18.68 32.33 -31.53
CA ALA A 104 18.70 33.80 -31.42
C ALA A 104 17.64 34.40 -30.45
N ALA A 105 16.69 33.59 -29.99
CA ALA A 105 15.70 33.95 -28.98
C ALA A 105 16.07 33.47 -27.55
N SER A 106 17.26 32.89 -27.36
CA SER A 106 17.75 32.52 -26.04
C SER A 106 18.18 33.75 -25.24
N HIS A 107 17.84 33.74 -23.95
CA HIS A 107 18.37 34.66 -22.96
C HIS A 107 19.55 34.01 -22.23
N HIS A 108 20.48 34.83 -21.75
CA HIS A 108 21.45 34.43 -20.72
C HIS A 108 20.75 34.57 -19.36
N PHE A 109 20.73 33.46 -18.61
CA PHE A 109 20.28 33.44 -17.23
C PHE A 109 21.44 33.05 -16.31
N CYS A 110 21.50 33.66 -15.12
CA CYS A 110 22.19 33.07 -13.98
C CYS A 110 21.13 32.60 -12.99
N PHE A 111 21.14 31.32 -12.62
CA PHE A 111 20.36 30.79 -11.51
C PHE A 111 21.30 30.46 -10.36
N SER A 112 21.01 30.92 -9.15
CA SER A 112 21.75 30.53 -7.96
C SER A 112 20.85 29.95 -6.88
N ILE A 113 21.41 29.03 -6.12
CA ILE A 113 20.78 28.36 -4.98
C ILE A 113 21.71 28.43 -3.77
N ASP A 114 21.13 28.69 -2.60
CA ASP A 114 21.82 28.63 -1.32
C ASP A 114 21.05 27.70 -0.37
N LEU A 115 21.62 26.53 -0.10
CA LEU A 115 21.09 25.55 0.84
C LEU A 115 21.43 25.93 2.29
N ARG A 116 20.93 27.09 2.74
CA ARG A 116 21.37 27.79 3.98
C ARG A 116 21.52 26.90 5.21
N SER A 117 20.46 26.23 5.63
CA SER A 117 20.42 25.53 6.92
C SER A 117 19.49 24.31 6.93
N ILE A 118 19.82 23.36 7.80
CA ILE A 118 19.01 22.18 8.10
C ILE A 118 18.67 22.15 9.60
N ARG A 119 17.43 21.80 9.93
CA ARG A 119 16.93 21.75 11.31
C ARG A 119 15.88 20.66 11.53
N GLY A 120 15.43 20.51 12.78
CA GLY A 120 14.28 19.66 13.10
C GLY A 120 14.53 18.17 12.87
N LEU A 121 15.78 17.71 13.04
CA LEU A 121 16.20 16.34 12.76
C LEU A 121 15.43 15.31 13.62
N GLU A 122 14.71 14.39 12.96
CA GLU A 122 13.98 13.28 13.58
C GLU A 122 14.68 11.91 13.41
N ALA A 123 15.99 11.92 13.12
CA ALA A 123 16.82 10.72 13.18
C ALA A 123 17.07 10.28 14.65
N GLY A 124 17.22 8.96 14.86
CA GLY A 124 17.53 8.38 16.18
C GLY A 124 18.97 8.57 16.65
N PHE A 125 19.82 9.21 15.85
CA PHE A 125 21.26 9.40 16.10
C PHE A 125 21.74 10.73 15.47
N PRO A 126 22.84 11.34 15.97
CA PRO A 126 23.48 12.49 15.30
C PRO A 126 23.95 12.11 13.90
N ILE A 127 23.73 12.98 12.92
CA ILE A 127 24.13 12.71 11.53
C ILE A 127 25.29 13.61 11.10
N ASN A 128 26.23 13.07 10.34
CA ASN A 128 27.26 13.87 9.68
C ASN A 128 26.76 14.26 8.28
N CYS A 129 26.04 15.37 8.22
CA CYS A 129 25.22 15.81 7.10
C CYS A 129 26.06 16.31 5.91
N ILE A 130 25.74 15.81 4.72
CA ILE A 130 25.90 16.56 3.46
C ILE A 130 24.58 16.58 2.70
N LEU A 131 24.32 17.67 1.98
CA LEU A 131 23.28 17.72 0.94
C LEU A 131 23.91 17.50 -0.43
N ARG A 132 23.20 16.79 -1.31
CA ARG A 132 23.60 16.54 -2.70
C ARG A 132 22.44 16.79 -3.64
N TYR A 133 22.70 17.41 -4.79
CA TYR A 133 21.71 17.60 -5.85
C TYR A 133 22.35 17.58 -7.24
N SER A 134 21.53 17.42 -8.28
CA SER A 134 21.93 17.58 -9.68
C SER A 134 20.75 18.12 -10.47
N TYR A 135 21.00 18.97 -11.47
CA TYR A 135 19.94 19.55 -12.30
C TYR A 135 20.44 19.74 -13.74
N PRO A 136 20.38 18.69 -14.59
CA PRO A 136 21.02 18.67 -15.91
C PRO A 136 20.61 19.78 -16.88
N PHE A 137 19.48 20.45 -16.64
CA PHE A 137 19.04 21.62 -17.41
C PHE A 137 20.04 22.80 -17.36
N PHE A 138 20.83 22.91 -16.28
CA PHE A 138 21.90 23.90 -16.16
C PHE A 138 23.21 23.47 -16.87
N GLY A 139 23.17 22.47 -17.76
CA GLY A 139 24.28 22.08 -18.63
C GLY A 139 25.22 20.99 -18.08
N SER A 140 25.02 20.53 -16.84
CA SER A 140 25.80 19.41 -16.27
C SER A 140 24.98 18.51 -15.38
N ALA A 141 25.17 17.20 -15.50
CA ALA A 141 24.61 16.19 -14.61
C ALA A 141 25.50 15.89 -13.37
N ALA A 142 26.70 16.49 -13.29
CA ALA A 142 27.61 16.27 -12.17
C ALA A 142 26.97 16.71 -10.83
N PRO A 143 26.88 15.83 -9.81
CA PRO A 143 26.26 16.21 -8.55
C PRO A 143 27.06 17.26 -7.78
N ILE A 144 26.37 18.28 -7.29
CA ILE A 144 26.92 19.33 -6.43
C ILE A 144 26.58 19.00 -4.97
N MET A 145 27.51 19.28 -4.06
CA MET A 145 27.43 18.87 -2.65
C MET A 145 27.95 19.96 -1.71
N THR A 146 27.31 20.10 -0.56
CA THR A 146 27.85 20.86 0.58
C THR A 146 29.10 20.18 1.13
N SER A 147 30.11 20.95 1.55
CA SER A 147 31.37 20.43 2.06
C SER A 147 32.06 21.43 2.99
N PRO A 148 32.72 20.99 4.10
CA PRO A 148 32.78 19.62 4.60
C PRO A 148 31.44 19.11 5.18
N PRO A 149 31.31 17.80 5.45
CA PRO A 149 30.21 17.27 6.26
C PRO A 149 30.14 17.93 7.64
N VAL A 150 28.92 18.18 8.14
CA VAL A 150 28.68 18.83 9.45
C VAL A 150 27.76 18.03 10.35
N GLU A 151 28.03 18.02 11.66
CA GLU A 151 27.22 17.26 12.62
C GLU A 151 25.88 17.95 12.92
N VAL A 152 24.77 17.26 12.69
CA VAL A 152 23.40 17.72 12.97
C VAL A 152 22.80 16.83 14.05
N ARG A 153 22.13 17.46 15.03
CA ARG A 153 21.48 16.80 16.18
C ARG A 153 19.99 17.14 16.22
N LYS A 154 19.21 16.30 16.91
CA LYS A 154 17.81 16.61 17.22
C LYS A 154 17.71 17.95 17.97
N ASN A 155 16.70 18.75 17.63
CA ASN A 155 16.45 20.09 18.14
C ASN A 155 17.56 21.14 17.85
N MET A 156 18.44 20.88 16.88
CA MET A 156 19.47 21.83 16.43
C MET A 156 19.13 22.38 15.05
N GLU A 157 19.53 23.62 14.76
CA GLU A 157 19.60 24.19 13.40
C GLU A 157 21.08 24.40 13.06
N VAL A 158 21.50 23.98 11.86
CA VAL A 158 22.90 23.97 11.42
C VAL A 158 22.98 24.62 10.05
N PHE A 159 23.82 25.65 9.93
CA PHE A 159 24.16 26.28 8.65
C PHE A 159 25.17 25.41 7.88
N LEU A 160 24.97 25.27 6.58
CA LEU A 160 25.71 24.31 5.76
C LEU A 160 26.89 24.99 5.03
N PRO A 161 28.10 24.42 5.10
CA PRO A 161 29.25 24.97 4.39
C PRO A 161 29.22 24.60 2.90
N GLN A 162 29.70 25.52 2.05
CA GLN A 162 29.63 25.41 0.59
C GLN A 162 28.18 25.16 0.10
N SER A 163 27.21 25.84 0.71
CA SER A 163 25.78 25.77 0.40
C SER A 163 25.36 26.53 -0.87
N TYR A 164 26.12 27.55 -1.24
CA TYR A 164 25.86 28.42 -2.39
C TYR A 164 26.47 27.86 -3.69
N CYS A 165 25.68 27.87 -4.76
CA CYS A 165 26.15 27.61 -6.13
C CYS A 165 25.39 28.49 -7.13
N ALA A 166 26.08 28.95 -8.18
CA ALA A 166 25.50 29.70 -9.30
C ALA A 166 25.70 28.94 -10.62
N PHE A 167 24.79 29.13 -11.55
CA PHE A 167 24.73 28.46 -12.84
C PHE A 167 24.42 29.48 -13.94
N ASP A 168 25.39 29.77 -14.79
CA ASP A 168 25.21 30.57 -16.00
C ASP A 168 24.87 29.67 -17.20
N PHE A 169 23.74 29.92 -17.84
CA PHE A 169 23.26 29.12 -18.98
C PHE A 169 22.44 29.96 -19.97
N ALA A 170 22.30 29.43 -21.19
CA ALA A 170 21.51 30.03 -22.26
C ALA A 170 20.28 29.16 -22.58
N THR A 171 19.08 29.74 -22.52
CA THR A 171 17.84 29.03 -22.90
C THR A 171 16.75 30.02 -23.34
N ILE A 172 15.69 29.54 -23.98
CA ILE A 172 14.54 30.38 -24.36
C ILE A 172 13.64 30.53 -23.11
N PRO A 173 13.13 31.73 -22.76
CA PRO A 173 12.39 31.95 -21.51
C PRO A 173 11.22 30.99 -21.25
N HIS A 174 10.49 30.54 -22.28
CA HIS A 174 9.42 29.55 -22.11
C HIS A 174 9.93 28.15 -21.73
N GLN A 175 11.12 27.75 -22.20
CA GLN A 175 11.73 26.46 -21.85
C GLN A 175 12.21 26.45 -20.40
N LEU A 176 12.73 27.57 -19.91
CA LEU A 176 13.02 27.77 -18.49
C LEU A 176 11.73 27.60 -17.65
N GLN A 177 10.66 28.30 -18.04
CA GLN A 177 9.37 28.25 -17.37
C GLN A 177 8.78 26.83 -17.34
N ASP A 178 8.63 26.19 -18.51
CA ASP A 178 8.12 24.81 -18.62
C ASP A 178 8.93 23.82 -17.78
N THR A 179 10.25 23.97 -17.77
CA THR A 179 11.15 23.09 -17.01
C THR A 179 11.00 23.31 -15.51
N PHE A 180 10.98 24.57 -15.05
CA PHE A 180 10.84 24.92 -13.63
C PHE A 180 9.46 24.57 -13.06
N PHE A 181 8.41 24.53 -13.87
CA PHE A 181 7.10 23.99 -13.45
C PHE A 181 7.09 22.46 -13.41
N ARG A 182 7.68 21.79 -14.41
CA ARG A 182 7.56 20.33 -14.59
C ARG A 182 8.53 19.51 -13.74
N LEU A 183 9.74 20.01 -13.48
CA LEU A 183 10.80 19.29 -12.81
C LEU A 183 11.19 19.99 -11.50
N PRO A 184 10.84 19.43 -10.32
CA PRO A 184 11.37 19.94 -9.06
C PRO A 184 12.84 19.56 -8.91
N LEU A 185 13.62 20.42 -8.26
CA LEU A 185 14.98 20.09 -7.85
C LEU A 185 14.93 19.10 -6.67
N LEU A 186 15.62 17.98 -6.81
CA LEU A 186 15.75 16.97 -5.75
C LEU A 186 17.04 17.21 -4.98
N VAL A 187 16.92 17.51 -3.68
CA VAL A 187 18.05 17.69 -2.76
C VAL A 187 18.06 16.51 -1.78
N GLU A 188 19.03 15.63 -1.95
CA GLU A 188 19.25 14.44 -1.12
C GLU A 188 20.00 14.80 0.16
N LEU A 189 19.54 14.29 1.31
CA LEU A 189 20.22 14.36 2.60
C LEU A 189 20.98 13.05 2.86
N TRP A 190 22.30 13.13 2.98
CA TRP A 190 23.18 12.00 3.25
C TRP A 190 23.87 12.13 4.61
N HIS A 191 24.02 10.99 5.29
CA HIS A 191 24.94 10.80 6.40
C HIS A 191 26.28 10.26 5.86
N LYS A 192 27.38 10.96 6.18
CA LYS A 192 28.75 10.65 5.76
C LYS A 192 29.57 10.04 6.90
N ASP A 193 29.77 8.73 6.90
CA ASP A 193 30.66 8.08 7.86
C ASP A 193 32.14 8.12 7.39
N LYS A 194 33.10 7.85 8.28
CA LYS A 194 34.54 7.75 7.94
C LYS A 194 35.01 6.31 7.70
N THR A 195 34.18 5.33 8.04
CA THR A 195 34.47 3.89 8.12
C THR A 195 33.39 3.03 7.47
N ALA A 196 32.12 3.44 7.57
CA ALA A 196 31.00 2.86 6.86
C ALA A 196 30.72 3.57 5.52
N LYS A 197 29.81 3.00 4.73
CA LYS A 197 29.33 3.59 3.46
C LYS A 197 28.36 4.75 3.74
N ASP A 198 28.48 5.83 2.97
CA ASP A 198 27.52 6.95 2.98
C ASP A 198 26.06 6.45 2.86
N LEU A 199 25.19 6.97 3.73
CA LEU A 199 23.79 6.54 3.89
C LEU A 199 22.83 7.67 3.47
N LEU A 200 22.00 7.42 2.47
CA LEU A 200 20.90 8.31 2.09
C LEU A 200 19.81 8.25 3.16
N LEU A 201 19.53 9.37 3.82
CA LEU A 201 18.47 9.48 4.83
C LEU A 201 17.14 9.87 4.19
N GLY A 202 17.15 10.83 3.25
CA GLY A 202 15.93 11.38 2.67
C GLY A 202 16.17 12.37 1.53
N VAL A 203 15.07 12.92 1.00
CA VAL A 203 15.07 13.84 -0.14
C VAL A 203 14.07 14.97 0.11
N ALA A 204 14.48 16.21 -0.12
CA ALA A 204 13.61 17.38 -0.25
C ALA A 204 13.32 17.67 -1.73
N ARG A 205 12.10 18.17 -2.02
CA ARG A 205 11.64 18.51 -3.37
C ARG A 205 11.41 20.01 -3.45
N LEU A 206 12.28 20.74 -4.13
CA LEU A 206 12.25 22.20 -4.25
C LEU A 206 11.58 22.58 -5.57
N GLN A 207 10.48 23.33 -5.50
CA GLN A 207 9.69 23.69 -6.68
C GLN A 207 10.23 24.99 -7.30
N LEU A 208 11.08 24.86 -8.33
CA LEU A 208 11.85 25.99 -8.86
C LEU A 208 10.97 27.09 -9.47
N SER A 209 9.76 26.77 -9.95
CA SER A 209 8.81 27.76 -10.47
C SER A 209 8.42 28.85 -9.46
N ASN A 210 8.61 28.64 -8.15
CA ASN A 210 8.25 29.62 -7.12
C ASN A 210 9.05 30.94 -7.25
N VAL A 211 10.27 30.89 -7.81
CA VAL A 211 11.04 32.11 -8.13
C VAL A 211 10.39 32.94 -9.24
N LEU A 212 9.69 32.30 -10.18
CA LEU A 212 9.03 32.97 -11.31
C LEU A 212 7.81 33.79 -10.87
N ALA A 213 7.19 33.43 -9.74
CA ALA A 213 6.10 34.16 -9.10
C ALA A 213 6.57 35.27 -8.13
N SER A 214 7.88 35.36 -7.86
CA SER A 214 8.47 36.36 -6.97
C SER A 214 8.64 37.71 -7.69
N GLU A 215 8.74 38.83 -6.95
CA GLU A 215 8.86 40.17 -7.54
C GLU A 215 10.07 40.30 -8.47
N LYS A 216 9.85 40.78 -9.70
CA LYS A 216 10.89 40.96 -10.74
C LYS A 216 11.50 42.35 -10.66
N THR A 217 12.52 42.47 -9.82
CA THR A 217 13.30 43.71 -9.61
C THR A 217 14.28 43.94 -10.77
N ARG A 218 14.62 45.21 -11.06
CA ARG A 218 15.60 45.57 -12.11
C ARG A 218 16.95 45.97 -11.50
N PHE A 219 18.04 45.49 -12.08
CA PHE A 219 19.41 45.90 -11.76
C PHE A 219 20.22 46.21 -13.02
N LEU A 220 21.44 46.72 -12.85
CA LEU A 220 22.40 46.96 -13.94
C LEU A 220 23.45 45.84 -13.93
N GLY A 221 23.62 45.16 -15.06
CA GLY A 221 24.69 44.19 -15.26
C GLY A 221 26.05 44.86 -15.42
N GLY A 222 27.14 44.08 -15.37
CA GLY A 222 28.51 44.60 -15.43
C GLY A 222 28.85 45.44 -16.67
N ASN A 223 28.12 45.23 -17.78
CA ASN A 223 28.27 45.98 -19.03
C ASN A 223 27.30 47.19 -19.14
N GLY A 224 26.57 47.53 -18.07
CA GLY A 224 25.53 48.57 -18.09
C GLY A 224 24.18 48.14 -18.69
N ASP A 225 24.05 46.87 -19.10
CA ASP A 225 22.80 46.28 -19.57
C ASP A 225 21.72 46.27 -18.46
N GLN A 226 20.45 46.39 -18.83
CA GLN A 226 19.33 46.26 -17.90
C GLN A 226 18.99 44.78 -17.67
N CYS A 227 19.28 44.29 -16.48
CA CYS A 227 19.05 42.92 -16.06
C CYS A 227 17.91 42.85 -15.03
N TRP A 228 17.31 41.69 -14.85
CA TRP A 228 16.22 41.49 -13.89
C TRP A 228 16.54 40.39 -12.90
N ARG A 229 16.17 40.58 -11.63
CA ARG A 229 16.37 39.62 -10.53
C ARG A 229 15.05 39.29 -9.84
N GLN A 230 14.79 38.00 -9.68
CA GLN A 230 13.73 37.44 -8.84
C GLN A 230 14.39 36.56 -7.78
N THR A 231 13.97 36.68 -6.51
CA THR A 231 14.49 35.88 -5.40
C THR A 231 13.36 35.29 -4.58
N CYS A 232 13.45 33.99 -4.29
CA CYS A 232 12.54 33.24 -3.45
C CYS A 232 13.32 32.66 -2.26
N SER A 233 12.67 32.50 -1.11
CA SER A 233 13.25 31.88 0.09
C SER A 233 12.18 31.13 0.87
N GLU A 234 12.41 29.83 1.04
CA GLU A 234 11.42 28.90 1.59
C GLU A 234 12.07 27.96 2.62
N THR A 235 11.24 27.15 3.27
CA THR A 235 11.67 26.01 4.08
C THR A 235 10.83 24.80 3.68
N VAL A 236 11.48 23.71 3.29
CA VAL A 236 10.84 22.50 2.78
C VAL A 236 11.18 21.29 3.63
N ILE A 237 10.26 20.32 3.65
CA ILE A 237 10.44 19.06 4.37
C ILE A 237 11.39 18.14 3.59
N VAL A 238 12.36 17.57 4.30
CA VAL A 238 13.11 16.39 3.84
C VAL A 238 12.31 15.14 4.23
N THR A 239 11.95 14.32 3.26
CA THR A 239 11.17 13.09 3.45
C THR A 239 12.10 11.87 3.46
N ALA A 240 11.86 10.89 4.35
CA ALA A 240 12.65 9.66 4.45
C ALA A 240 12.77 8.91 3.12
N ALA A 241 13.97 8.45 2.77
CA ALA A 241 14.25 7.72 1.52
C ALA A 241 13.82 6.24 1.56
N GLN A 242 13.60 5.69 2.76
CA GLN A 242 13.08 4.34 3.00
C GLN A 242 12.08 4.38 4.16
N GLY A 243 11.04 3.55 4.11
CA GLY A 243 9.97 3.51 5.12
C GLY A 243 8.74 4.35 4.73
N SER A 244 7.95 4.76 5.74
CA SER A 244 6.59 5.29 5.59
C SER A 244 6.47 6.74 5.09
N GLY A 245 7.50 7.29 4.43
CA GLY A 245 7.47 8.67 3.92
C GLY A 245 7.40 9.75 5.01
N ASN A 246 7.90 9.46 6.22
CA ASN A 246 7.91 10.42 7.32
C ASN A 246 8.83 11.62 7.03
N ARG A 247 8.52 12.78 7.61
CA ARG A 247 9.48 13.90 7.67
C ARG A 247 10.69 13.49 8.52
N ILE A 248 11.89 13.92 8.11
CA ILE A 248 13.13 13.65 8.87
C ILE A 248 13.92 14.91 9.21
N ALA A 249 13.71 16.02 8.50
CA ALA A 249 14.29 17.33 8.75
C ALA A 249 13.53 18.42 7.98
N GLU A 250 13.81 19.68 8.31
CA GLU A 250 13.44 20.86 7.52
C GLU A 250 14.71 21.48 6.90
N LEU A 251 14.64 21.85 5.62
CA LEU A 251 15.70 22.48 4.84
C LEU A 251 15.28 23.89 4.44
N SER A 252 16.01 24.90 4.93
CA SER A 252 15.85 26.31 4.58
C SER A 252 16.76 26.66 3.41
N TYR A 253 16.22 27.30 2.36
CA TYR A 253 17.00 27.66 1.18
C TYR A 253 16.58 29.01 0.56
N ALA A 254 17.50 29.62 -0.19
CA ALA A 254 17.21 30.68 -1.15
C ALA A 254 17.41 30.16 -2.58
N ILE A 255 16.63 30.69 -3.53
CA ILE A 255 16.94 30.63 -4.96
C ILE A 255 16.79 32.03 -5.56
N THR A 256 17.72 32.40 -6.44
CA THR A 256 17.71 33.66 -7.18
C THR A 256 17.85 33.36 -8.66
N LEU A 257 16.97 33.94 -9.47
CA LEU A 257 17.02 33.90 -10.92
C LEU A 257 17.33 35.29 -11.45
N GLU A 258 18.36 35.38 -12.29
CA GLU A 258 18.80 36.59 -12.95
C GLU A 258 18.67 36.43 -14.47
N ASP A 259 18.01 37.39 -15.11
CA ASP A 259 17.69 37.45 -16.54
C ASP A 259 18.49 38.62 -17.14
N TYR A 260 19.55 38.28 -17.89
CA TYR A 260 20.45 39.25 -18.52
C TYR A 260 19.97 39.68 -19.92
N GLY A 261 18.81 39.19 -20.36
CA GLY A 261 18.29 39.42 -21.71
C GLY A 261 18.92 38.51 -22.77
N LEU A 262 18.68 38.85 -24.04
CA LEU A 262 19.10 38.06 -25.20
C LEU A 262 20.62 37.83 -25.23
N VAL A 263 21.02 36.60 -25.57
CA VAL A 263 22.44 36.22 -25.72
C VAL A 263 23.06 37.04 -26.86
N LYS A 264 23.95 37.97 -26.49
CA LYS A 264 24.81 38.68 -27.45
C LYS A 264 25.75 37.66 -28.09
N MET A 265 25.69 37.50 -29.42
CA MET A 265 26.46 36.49 -30.15
C MET A 265 27.95 36.93 -30.34
N GLN A 266 28.63 37.17 -29.22
CA GLN A 266 30.06 37.46 -29.19
C GLN A 266 30.80 36.25 -28.58
N GLU A 267 31.58 35.61 -29.44
CA GLU A 267 32.70 34.69 -29.17
C GLU A 267 32.98 34.28 -27.71
N VAL A 268 32.72 33.01 -27.39
CA VAL A 268 33.43 32.30 -26.31
C VAL A 268 34.85 31.98 -26.81
N LEU A 269 35.70 32.99 -26.85
CA LEU A 269 37.14 32.86 -27.05
C LEU A 269 37.83 32.91 -25.69
N VAL A 270 38.60 31.86 -25.38
CA VAL A 270 39.52 31.89 -24.25
C VAL A 270 40.69 32.79 -24.64
N SER A 271 40.79 33.96 -24.01
CA SER A 271 41.83 34.95 -24.29
C SER A 271 43.20 34.48 -23.80
N ASP A 272 43.97 33.82 -24.65
CA ASP A 272 45.41 33.63 -24.44
C ASP A 272 46.18 34.80 -25.08
N SER A 273 47.15 35.36 -24.35
CA SER A 273 47.71 36.69 -24.63
C SER A 273 49.23 36.74 -24.45
N SER A 274 49.95 36.52 -25.54
CA SER A 274 51.42 36.67 -25.59
C SER A 274 51.83 37.88 -26.43
N GLN A 275 52.40 38.89 -25.77
CA GLN A 275 53.13 39.98 -26.43
C GLN A 275 54.58 39.55 -26.67
N CYS A 276 55.23 40.05 -27.73
CA CYS A 276 56.68 40.12 -27.75
C CYS A 276 57.21 41.33 -28.52
N VAL A 277 58.06 42.10 -27.86
CA VAL A 277 58.92 43.17 -28.39
C VAL A 277 60.24 42.50 -28.80
N GLY A 278 60.99 42.84 -29.85
CA GLY A 278 61.00 44.04 -30.70
C GLY A 278 62.36 44.73 -30.61
N ALA A 279 63.21 44.58 -31.64
CA ALA A 279 64.53 45.22 -31.69
C ALA A 279 65.09 45.29 -33.11
N GLY A 280 65.91 46.31 -33.39
CA GLY A 280 66.74 46.38 -34.58
C GLY A 280 67.67 47.59 -34.51
N GLN A 281 68.89 47.48 -35.05
CA GLN A 281 69.78 48.61 -35.30
C GLN A 281 70.90 48.26 -36.29
N GLN A 282 71.24 49.20 -37.15
CA GLN A 282 72.53 49.26 -37.87
C GLN A 282 73.57 49.95 -36.98
N ARG A 283 74.87 49.87 -37.31
CA ARG A 283 75.69 51.08 -37.61
C ARG A 283 77.15 50.81 -38.05
N HIS A 284 77.51 51.49 -39.15
CA HIS A 284 78.79 52.15 -39.54
C HIS A 284 80.18 51.47 -39.44
N VAL A 285 80.93 51.71 -40.52
CA VAL A 285 82.41 51.70 -40.66
C VAL A 285 83.00 53.03 -40.14
N PRO A 286 84.33 53.15 -39.97
CA PRO A 286 85.05 54.10 -40.84
C PRO A 286 86.43 53.62 -41.36
N HIS A 287 86.94 54.31 -42.38
CA HIS A 287 88.16 53.99 -43.16
C HIS A 287 89.46 54.54 -42.52
N THR A 288 90.63 54.25 -43.11
CA THR A 288 91.45 55.22 -43.91
C THR A 288 92.68 54.52 -44.57
N HIS A 289 93.16 55.01 -45.72
CA HIS A 289 94.39 54.54 -46.44
C HIS A 289 95.66 55.33 -46.01
N PRO A 290 96.89 54.91 -46.42
CA PRO A 290 97.51 55.39 -47.68
C PRO A 290 97.85 54.20 -48.62
N GLN A 291 97.86 54.30 -49.96
CA GLN A 291 98.77 55.05 -50.86
C GLN A 291 100.26 54.71 -50.69
N CYS A 292 101.10 54.55 -51.73
CA CYS A 292 100.90 54.38 -53.19
C CYS A 292 102.27 54.06 -53.83
N THR A 293 102.36 53.20 -54.86
CA THR A 293 103.20 53.38 -56.08
C THR A 293 103.05 52.18 -57.03
N THR A 294 103.08 52.45 -58.34
CA THR A 294 103.19 51.47 -59.43
C THR A 294 104.61 50.94 -59.60
N GLU A 295 104.78 49.68 -60.03
CA GLU A 295 105.45 49.37 -61.31
C GLU A 295 105.33 47.90 -61.77
N SER A 296 105.44 47.71 -63.09
CA SER A 296 105.80 46.51 -63.88
C SER A 296 105.21 45.12 -63.55
N HIS A 297 104.48 44.55 -64.51
CA HIS A 297 104.08 43.14 -64.56
C HIS A 297 105.22 42.22 -65.04
N PRO A 298 105.50 41.10 -64.35
CA PRO A 298 105.62 39.80 -64.99
C PRO A 298 104.21 39.21 -65.25
N GLU A 299 104.08 38.23 -66.14
CA GLU A 299 102.76 37.62 -66.43
C GLU A 299 102.21 36.88 -65.19
N PRO A 300 100.96 37.11 -64.73
CA PRO A 300 100.57 36.78 -63.34
C PRO A 300 100.31 35.29 -63.02
N ARG A 301 100.81 34.35 -63.84
CA ARG A 301 100.35 32.94 -63.85
C ARG A 301 101.42 31.89 -63.57
N GLU A 302 102.70 32.26 -63.41
CA GLU A 302 103.78 31.27 -63.24
C GLU A 302 104.69 31.47 -62.01
N THR A 303 104.43 32.50 -61.20
CA THR A 303 105.09 32.73 -59.89
C THR A 303 104.82 31.56 -58.91
N LEU A 304 105.75 31.31 -57.99
CA LEU A 304 105.59 30.28 -56.95
C LEU A 304 104.41 30.59 -56.04
N GLU A 305 104.19 31.87 -55.78
CA GLU A 305 103.10 32.46 -55.03
C GLU A 305 101.74 32.17 -55.69
N TYR A 306 101.68 32.20 -57.04
CA TYR A 306 100.46 31.86 -57.79
C TYR A 306 100.13 30.37 -57.70
N LYS A 307 101.15 29.50 -57.73
CA LYS A 307 100.96 28.04 -57.56
C LYS A 307 100.48 27.71 -56.14
N ALA A 308 101.10 28.28 -55.11
CA ALA A 308 100.65 28.13 -53.73
C ALA A 308 99.25 28.72 -53.50
N ALA A 309 98.90 29.84 -54.13
CA ALA A 309 97.54 30.41 -54.07
C ALA A 309 96.50 29.49 -54.74
N LEU A 310 96.82 28.88 -55.88
CA LEU A 310 95.94 27.94 -56.57
C LEU A 310 95.75 26.63 -55.78
N GLU A 311 96.81 26.10 -55.18
CA GLU A 311 96.74 24.94 -54.28
C GLU A 311 95.90 25.24 -53.03
N LEU A 312 96.02 26.45 -52.45
CA LEU A 312 95.18 26.89 -51.34
C LEU A 312 93.72 27.09 -51.76
N GLU A 313 93.43 27.58 -52.97
CA GLU A 313 92.05 27.75 -53.44
C GLU A 313 91.38 26.40 -53.68
N MET A 314 92.07 25.46 -54.34
CA MET A 314 91.61 24.08 -54.52
C MET A 314 91.44 23.35 -53.18
N TRP A 315 92.27 23.66 -52.17
CA TRP A 315 92.08 23.13 -50.81
C TRP A 315 90.85 23.74 -50.13
N LYS A 316 90.58 25.05 -50.27
CA LYS A 316 89.35 25.67 -49.75
C LYS A 316 88.11 25.05 -50.38
N GLU A 317 88.07 24.94 -51.72
CA GLU A 317 86.96 24.33 -52.46
C GLU A 317 86.67 22.90 -51.97
N MET A 318 87.74 22.11 -51.75
CA MET A 318 87.63 20.77 -51.16
C MET A 318 87.12 20.80 -49.70
N GLN A 319 87.55 21.75 -48.86
CA GLN A 319 87.01 21.88 -47.50
C GLN A 319 85.55 22.40 -47.48
N GLU A 320 85.17 23.22 -48.44
CA GLU A 320 83.82 23.77 -48.58
C GLU A 320 82.84 22.69 -49.02
N ASP A 321 83.17 21.86 -50.03
CA ASP A 321 82.36 20.68 -50.38
C ASP A 321 82.24 19.69 -49.20
N ILE A 322 83.34 19.41 -48.49
CA ILE A 322 83.33 18.55 -47.31
C ILE A 322 82.42 19.13 -46.21
N PHE A 323 82.42 20.45 -46.01
CA PHE A 323 81.55 21.12 -45.03
C PHE A 323 80.09 21.12 -45.48
N GLU A 324 79.80 21.49 -46.74
CA GLU A 324 78.45 21.46 -47.31
C GLU A 324 77.85 20.06 -47.24
N ASN A 325 78.60 19.02 -47.62
CA ASN A 325 78.10 17.65 -47.60
C ASN A 325 77.90 17.13 -46.17
N GLN A 326 78.68 17.60 -45.19
CA GLN A 326 78.40 17.35 -43.78
C GLN A 326 77.16 18.10 -43.27
N LEU A 327 76.92 19.34 -43.72
CA LEU A 327 75.76 20.15 -43.35
C LEU A 327 74.47 19.52 -43.92
N LYS A 328 74.41 19.30 -45.24
CA LYS A 328 73.31 18.63 -45.94
C LYS A 328 72.98 17.28 -45.29
N LYS A 329 73.99 16.49 -44.91
CA LYS A 329 73.80 15.21 -44.21
C LYS A 329 73.19 15.35 -42.81
N LYS A 330 73.57 16.38 -42.04
CA LYS A 330 72.97 16.69 -40.72
C LYS A 330 71.53 17.18 -40.86
N GLU A 331 71.26 18.04 -41.83
CA GLU A 331 69.91 18.57 -42.12
C GLU A 331 68.95 17.44 -42.53
N ILE A 332 69.38 16.57 -43.46
CA ILE A 332 68.61 15.38 -43.87
C ILE A 332 68.34 14.46 -42.69
N ALA A 333 69.34 14.17 -41.86
CA ALA A 333 69.18 13.31 -40.67
C ALA A 333 68.20 13.91 -39.65
N HIS A 334 68.26 15.24 -39.42
CA HIS A 334 67.34 15.95 -38.53
C HIS A 334 65.91 15.95 -39.07
N MET A 335 65.73 16.23 -40.36
CA MET A 335 64.42 16.17 -41.04
C MET A 335 63.83 14.75 -41.01
N GLN A 336 64.64 13.71 -41.21
CA GLN A 336 64.21 12.31 -41.12
C GLN A 336 63.77 11.94 -39.69
N ALA A 337 64.51 12.38 -38.66
CA ALA A 337 64.15 12.15 -37.26
C ALA A 337 62.80 12.81 -36.91
N LEU A 338 62.58 14.05 -37.34
CA LEU A 338 61.29 14.74 -37.17
C LEU A 338 60.15 14.02 -37.91
N ALA A 339 60.41 13.53 -39.13
CA ALA A 339 59.40 12.82 -39.92
C ALA A 339 58.95 11.50 -39.26
N GLU A 340 59.87 10.68 -38.75
CA GLU A 340 59.47 9.44 -38.05
C GLU A 340 58.88 9.69 -36.66
N GLU A 341 59.32 10.70 -35.89
CA GLU A 341 58.66 11.06 -34.61
C GLU A 341 57.25 11.66 -34.81
N TRP A 342 57.00 12.37 -35.92
CA TRP A 342 55.66 12.80 -36.32
C TRP A 342 54.79 11.60 -36.68
N LYS A 343 55.27 10.74 -37.58
CA LYS A 343 54.60 9.53 -38.07
C LYS A 343 54.39 8.49 -36.97
N LYS A 344 55.21 8.49 -35.92
CA LYS A 344 55.02 7.70 -34.69
C LYS A 344 53.85 8.23 -33.87
N ARG A 345 53.85 9.53 -33.53
CA ARG A 345 52.71 10.16 -32.83
C ARG A 345 51.41 10.02 -33.62
N ASP A 346 51.47 10.05 -34.94
CA ASP A 346 50.27 9.88 -35.76
C ASP A 346 49.65 8.49 -35.59
N ARG A 347 50.44 7.42 -35.72
CA ARG A 347 50.02 6.04 -35.41
C ARG A 347 49.53 5.89 -33.96
N GLU A 348 50.14 6.56 -33.00
CA GLU A 348 49.73 6.55 -31.59
C GLU A 348 48.33 7.21 -31.40
N ARG A 349 48.06 8.32 -32.10
CA ARG A 349 46.73 8.95 -32.14
C ARG A 349 45.70 8.06 -32.83
N GLU A 350 46.02 7.49 -34.00
CA GLU A 350 45.15 6.54 -34.70
C GLU A 350 44.79 5.34 -33.83
N ALA A 351 45.77 4.76 -33.13
CA ALA A 351 45.56 3.62 -32.23
C ALA A 351 44.63 3.96 -31.06
N LEU A 352 44.77 5.16 -30.47
CA LEU A 352 43.89 5.64 -29.41
C LEU A 352 42.45 5.86 -29.91
N VAL A 353 42.29 6.50 -31.08
CA VAL A 353 40.97 6.70 -31.71
C VAL A 353 40.33 5.35 -32.06
N LYS A 354 41.07 4.43 -32.68
CA LYS A 354 40.60 3.09 -33.03
C LYS A 354 40.16 2.28 -31.80
N LYS A 355 40.91 2.38 -30.69
CA LYS A 355 40.52 1.80 -29.40
C LYS A 355 39.21 2.39 -28.89
N LYS A 356 39.06 3.72 -28.91
CA LYS A 356 37.84 4.40 -28.45
C LYS A 356 36.63 4.08 -29.33
N VAL A 357 36.77 4.01 -30.64
CA VAL A 357 35.71 3.56 -31.56
C VAL A 357 35.25 2.14 -31.19
N ALA A 358 36.18 1.20 -30.99
CA ALA A 358 35.82 -0.17 -30.59
C ALA A 358 35.12 -0.24 -29.23
N GLU A 359 35.57 0.54 -28.24
CA GLU A 359 34.88 0.66 -26.94
C GLU A 359 33.44 1.19 -27.10
N TYR A 360 33.23 2.23 -27.92
CA TYR A 360 31.90 2.78 -28.17
C TYR A 360 30.99 1.83 -28.95
N THR A 361 31.49 1.10 -29.97
CA THR A 361 30.68 0.11 -30.70
C THR A 361 30.19 -1.03 -29.79
N VAL A 362 31.01 -1.47 -28.83
CA VAL A 362 30.60 -2.48 -27.84
C VAL A 362 29.54 -1.91 -26.88
N LEU A 363 29.71 -0.67 -26.41
CA LEU A 363 28.73 -0.01 -25.53
C LEU A 363 27.40 0.24 -26.26
N GLU A 364 27.44 0.68 -27.51
CA GLU A 364 26.26 0.84 -28.36
C GLU A 364 25.52 -0.48 -28.53
N GLY A 365 26.23 -1.57 -28.86
CA GLY A 365 25.62 -2.90 -28.97
C GLY A 365 24.97 -3.39 -27.66
N GLN A 366 25.54 -3.04 -26.51
CA GLN A 366 24.93 -3.31 -25.20
C GLN A 366 23.66 -2.46 -24.97
N LEU A 367 23.69 -1.16 -25.28
CA LEU A 367 22.52 -0.29 -25.17
C LEU A 367 21.39 -0.73 -26.11
N GLN A 368 21.69 -1.00 -27.38
CA GLN A 368 20.75 -1.54 -28.36
C GLN A 368 20.18 -2.92 -27.96
N LYS A 369 20.94 -3.74 -27.21
CA LYS A 369 20.41 -4.97 -26.61
C LYS A 369 19.46 -4.65 -25.45
N THR A 370 19.88 -3.84 -24.48
CA THR A 370 19.05 -3.47 -23.32
C THR A 370 17.73 -2.82 -23.75
N LEU A 371 17.72 -1.97 -24.77
CA LEU A 371 16.49 -1.38 -25.32
C LEU A 371 15.51 -2.44 -25.84
N ARG A 372 15.98 -3.45 -26.57
CA ARG A 372 15.13 -4.57 -27.05
C ARG A 372 14.67 -5.48 -25.91
N ASP A 373 15.53 -5.71 -24.92
CA ASP A 373 15.19 -6.48 -23.73
C ASP A 373 14.21 -5.73 -22.80
N LEU A 374 14.12 -4.39 -22.90
CA LEU A 374 13.11 -3.56 -22.22
C LEU A 374 11.78 -3.53 -22.98
N ASP A 375 11.79 -3.23 -24.28
CA ASP A 375 10.59 -3.27 -25.16
C ASP A 375 9.87 -4.63 -25.07
N LYS A 376 10.62 -5.74 -25.04
CA LYS A 376 10.04 -7.07 -24.80
C LYS A 376 9.35 -7.19 -23.45
N ARG A 377 9.96 -6.68 -22.37
CA ARG A 377 9.36 -6.71 -21.02
C ARG A 377 8.14 -5.81 -20.90
N GLU A 378 8.17 -4.63 -21.52
CA GLU A 378 7.05 -3.68 -21.55
C GLU A 378 5.81 -4.31 -22.20
N ARG A 379 5.97 -4.95 -23.37
CA ARG A 379 4.89 -5.69 -24.04
C ARG A 379 4.38 -6.85 -23.20
N GLN A 380 5.25 -7.57 -22.49
CA GLN A 380 4.86 -8.64 -21.58
C GLN A 380 4.06 -8.11 -20.38
N LEU A 381 4.53 -7.03 -19.73
CA LEU A 381 3.82 -6.38 -18.62
C LEU A 381 2.45 -5.86 -19.06
N PHE A 382 2.35 -5.18 -20.21
CA PHE A 382 1.09 -4.72 -20.78
C PHE A 382 0.10 -5.88 -21.02
N SER A 383 0.58 -7.02 -21.54
CA SER A 383 -0.27 -8.20 -21.73
C SER A 383 -0.78 -8.80 -20.40
N ALA A 384 0.07 -8.82 -19.37
CA ALA A 384 -0.28 -9.33 -18.04
C ALA A 384 -1.20 -8.37 -17.27
N GLU A 385 -1.03 -7.05 -17.41
CA GLU A 385 -1.90 -6.03 -16.82
C GLU A 385 -3.30 -6.06 -17.46
N SER A 386 -3.38 -6.19 -18.79
CA SER A 386 -4.64 -6.35 -19.52
C SER A 386 -5.41 -7.59 -19.05
N GLU A 387 -4.72 -8.72 -18.90
CA GLU A 387 -5.32 -9.97 -18.41
C GLU A 387 -5.73 -9.89 -16.93
N LEU A 388 -4.92 -9.29 -16.06
CA LEU A 388 -5.27 -9.05 -14.66
C LEU A 388 -6.51 -8.14 -14.55
N GLN A 389 -6.60 -7.11 -15.40
CA GLN A 389 -7.77 -6.22 -15.48
C GLN A 389 -9.02 -6.93 -16.05
N ARG A 390 -8.85 -7.94 -16.92
CA ARG A 390 -9.94 -8.83 -17.36
C ARG A 390 -10.45 -9.68 -16.20
N VAL A 391 -9.56 -10.44 -15.56
CA VAL A 391 -9.90 -11.31 -14.41
C VAL A 391 -10.52 -10.51 -13.26
N LYS A 392 -10.02 -9.31 -12.97
CA LYS A 392 -10.60 -8.41 -11.95
C LYS A 392 -12.06 -8.04 -12.26
N LYS A 393 -12.39 -7.72 -13.51
CA LYS A 393 -13.77 -7.41 -13.92
C LYS A 393 -14.68 -8.63 -13.84
N GLU A 394 -14.18 -9.79 -14.24
CA GLU A 394 -14.93 -11.05 -14.18
C GLU A 394 -15.23 -11.46 -12.74
N LEU A 395 -14.24 -11.35 -11.83
CA LEU A 395 -14.41 -11.60 -10.40
C LEU A 395 -15.34 -10.57 -9.72
N GLN A 396 -15.29 -9.30 -10.13
CA GLN A 396 -16.24 -8.29 -9.63
C GLN A 396 -17.67 -8.61 -10.09
N ALA A 397 -17.88 -8.91 -11.37
CA ALA A 397 -19.18 -9.29 -11.90
C ALA A 397 -19.71 -10.61 -11.30
N GLU A 398 -18.81 -11.51 -10.88
CA GLU A 398 -19.16 -12.69 -10.09
C GLU A 398 -19.60 -12.36 -8.66
N HIS A 399 -18.86 -11.49 -7.98
CA HIS A 399 -19.24 -11.03 -6.65
C HIS A 399 -20.61 -10.34 -6.65
N GLU A 400 -20.87 -9.49 -7.65
CA GLU A 400 -22.16 -8.82 -7.84
C GLU A 400 -23.30 -9.81 -8.13
N ARG A 401 -23.08 -10.82 -9.01
CA ARG A 401 -24.04 -11.93 -9.23
C ARG A 401 -24.33 -12.71 -7.96
N ASN A 402 -23.30 -13.15 -7.25
CA ASN A 402 -23.43 -13.97 -6.05
C ASN A 402 -24.16 -13.21 -4.92
N ILE A 403 -23.96 -11.89 -4.80
CA ILE A 403 -24.73 -11.03 -3.90
C ILE A 403 -26.21 -10.97 -4.31
N GLN A 404 -26.50 -10.78 -5.60
CA GLN A 404 -27.88 -10.71 -6.10
C GLN A 404 -28.61 -12.05 -5.89
N GLU A 405 -27.99 -13.18 -6.23
CA GLU A 405 -28.53 -14.52 -6.04
C GLU A 405 -28.81 -14.83 -4.56
N LEU A 406 -27.90 -14.42 -3.66
CA LEU A 406 -28.09 -14.55 -2.21
C LEU A 406 -29.24 -13.67 -1.70
N GLN A 407 -29.34 -12.40 -2.16
CA GLN A 407 -30.46 -11.52 -1.81
C GLN A 407 -31.81 -12.07 -2.30
N ASP A 408 -31.84 -12.61 -3.52
CA ASP A 408 -33.03 -13.23 -4.10
C ASP A 408 -33.41 -14.53 -3.39
N SER A 409 -32.42 -15.29 -2.90
CA SER A 409 -32.63 -16.48 -2.07
C SER A 409 -33.22 -16.10 -0.69
N VAL A 410 -32.62 -15.12 -0.01
CA VAL A 410 -33.10 -14.60 1.28
C VAL A 410 -34.50 -13.99 1.15
N ARG A 411 -34.84 -13.34 0.04
CA ARG A 411 -36.20 -12.85 -0.24
C ARG A 411 -37.19 -14.02 -0.32
N ARG A 412 -36.93 -15.01 -1.18
CA ARG A 412 -37.79 -16.20 -1.34
C ARG A 412 -38.02 -16.94 -0.03
N ALA A 413 -36.97 -17.18 0.75
CA ALA A 413 -37.08 -17.86 2.05
C ALA A 413 -37.91 -17.06 3.09
N ARG A 414 -37.88 -15.72 3.03
CA ARG A 414 -38.73 -14.86 3.88
C ARG A 414 -40.19 -14.90 3.44
N GLU A 415 -40.45 -14.89 2.13
CA GLU A 415 -41.80 -14.98 1.55
C GLU A 415 -42.45 -16.34 1.88
N GLU A 416 -41.70 -17.44 1.76
CA GLU A 416 -42.12 -18.79 2.15
C GLU A 416 -42.39 -18.90 3.65
N CYS A 417 -41.49 -18.38 4.50
CA CYS A 417 -41.68 -18.36 5.95
C CYS A 417 -42.91 -17.53 6.36
N ALA A 418 -43.13 -16.37 5.74
CA ALA A 418 -44.31 -15.54 5.99
C ALA A 418 -45.62 -16.23 5.58
N HIS A 419 -45.64 -16.90 4.41
CA HIS A 419 -46.77 -17.70 3.96
C HIS A 419 -47.07 -18.86 4.92
N GLN A 420 -46.04 -19.57 5.38
CA GLN A 420 -46.20 -20.67 6.34
C GLN A 420 -46.74 -20.18 7.69
N VAL A 421 -46.29 -19.02 8.18
CA VAL A 421 -46.84 -18.39 9.39
C VAL A 421 -48.31 -18.01 9.21
N GLU A 422 -48.71 -17.47 8.06
CA GLU A 422 -50.11 -17.10 7.79
C GLU A 422 -51.03 -18.33 7.66
N LEU A 423 -50.51 -19.43 7.10
CA LEU A 423 -51.21 -20.71 7.04
C LEU A 423 -51.45 -21.30 8.44
N GLU A 424 -50.44 -21.28 9.32
CA GLU A 424 -50.63 -21.73 10.71
C GLU A 424 -51.53 -20.77 11.53
N ARG A 425 -51.47 -19.45 11.31
CA ARG A 425 -52.43 -18.49 11.88
C ARG A 425 -53.87 -18.82 11.47
N SER A 426 -54.09 -19.11 10.19
CA SER A 426 -55.39 -19.49 9.66
C SER A 426 -55.92 -20.79 10.28
N LYS A 427 -55.05 -21.79 10.46
CA LYS A 427 -55.39 -23.04 11.16
C LYS A 427 -55.72 -22.82 12.64
N ILE A 428 -54.94 -22.02 13.36
CA ILE A 428 -55.19 -21.69 14.77
C ILE A 428 -56.57 -21.03 14.90
N LYS A 429 -56.86 -20.01 14.08
CA LYS A 429 -58.16 -19.33 14.06
C LYS A 429 -59.33 -20.30 13.79
N GLN A 430 -59.19 -21.20 12.83
CA GLN A 430 -60.19 -22.23 12.55
C GLN A 430 -60.42 -23.15 13.76
N VAL A 431 -59.34 -23.60 14.42
CA VAL A 431 -59.42 -24.44 15.63
C VAL A 431 -60.03 -23.68 16.81
N GLU A 432 -59.79 -22.38 16.95
CA GLU A 432 -60.42 -21.52 17.96
C GLU A 432 -61.93 -21.35 17.71
N GLU A 433 -62.35 -21.15 16.46
CA GLU A 433 -63.76 -21.09 16.05
C GLU A 433 -64.47 -22.44 16.26
N ASP A 434 -63.84 -23.55 15.87
CA ASP A 434 -64.36 -24.91 16.11
C ASP A 434 -64.45 -25.24 17.61
N LYS A 435 -63.45 -24.86 18.40
CA LYS A 435 -63.44 -24.98 19.87
C LYS A 435 -64.60 -24.20 20.48
N LEU A 436 -64.81 -22.94 20.07
CA LEU A 436 -65.91 -22.12 20.58
C LEU A 436 -67.27 -22.74 20.26
N ARG A 437 -67.46 -23.27 19.04
CA ARG A 437 -68.68 -23.99 18.65
C ARG A 437 -68.89 -25.25 19.49
N LEU A 438 -67.85 -26.03 19.76
CA LEU A 438 -67.94 -27.23 20.61
C LEU A 438 -68.24 -26.88 22.08
N GLN A 439 -67.65 -25.81 22.61
CA GLN A 439 -67.96 -25.32 23.97
C GLN A 439 -69.43 -24.85 24.08
N GLN A 440 -69.94 -24.15 23.06
CA GLN A 440 -71.36 -23.78 22.96
C GLN A 440 -72.28 -25.02 22.95
N GLN A 441 -71.94 -26.03 22.15
CA GLN A 441 -72.71 -27.28 22.07
C GLN A 441 -72.68 -28.09 23.37
N LEU A 442 -71.54 -28.14 24.07
CA LEU A 442 -71.43 -28.77 25.40
C LEU A 442 -72.28 -28.03 26.44
N TYR A 443 -72.20 -26.70 26.51
CA TYR A 443 -73.03 -25.90 27.41
C TYR A 443 -74.54 -26.10 27.17
N GLU A 444 -74.96 -26.19 25.91
CA GLU A 444 -76.34 -26.53 25.57
C GLU A 444 -76.72 -27.97 25.98
N ALA A 445 -75.85 -28.94 25.76
CA ALA A 445 -76.08 -30.34 26.14
C ALA A 445 -76.16 -30.52 27.66
N GLU A 446 -75.28 -29.86 28.41
CA GLU A 446 -75.33 -29.80 29.88
C GLU A 446 -76.63 -29.18 30.39
N ASN A 447 -77.09 -28.08 29.79
CA ASN A 447 -78.34 -27.45 30.20
C ASN A 447 -79.56 -28.34 29.87
N LYS A 448 -79.56 -29.02 28.71
CA LYS A 448 -80.56 -30.04 28.38
C LYS A 448 -80.53 -31.19 29.40
N HIS A 449 -79.35 -31.69 29.79
CA HIS A 449 -79.22 -32.70 30.85
C HIS A 449 -79.76 -32.21 32.19
N LYS A 450 -79.37 -31.00 32.65
CA LYS A 450 -79.84 -30.39 33.90
C LYS A 450 -81.35 -30.12 33.92
N ILE A 451 -82.02 -30.09 32.77
CA ILE A 451 -83.48 -30.04 32.65
C ILE A 451 -84.06 -31.46 32.77
N LEU A 452 -83.62 -32.41 31.95
CA LEU A 452 -84.10 -33.81 32.02
C LEU A 452 -83.86 -34.45 33.40
N GLU A 453 -82.77 -34.10 34.09
CA GLU A 453 -82.45 -34.58 35.43
C GLU A 453 -83.45 -34.06 36.48
N LYS A 454 -83.90 -32.80 36.36
CA LYS A 454 -84.98 -32.24 37.19
C LYS A 454 -86.33 -32.88 36.88
N GLU A 455 -86.64 -33.07 35.60
CA GLU A 455 -87.88 -33.74 35.15
C GLU A 455 -87.91 -35.20 35.64
N TYR A 456 -86.78 -35.91 35.57
CA TYR A 456 -86.64 -37.27 36.08
C TYR A 456 -86.78 -37.34 37.61
N GLN A 457 -86.17 -36.40 38.35
CA GLN A 457 -86.32 -36.33 39.79
C GLN A 457 -87.77 -36.03 40.20
N GLN A 458 -88.45 -35.10 39.51
CA GLN A 458 -89.89 -34.85 39.70
C GLN A 458 -90.74 -36.08 39.36
N TYR A 459 -90.44 -36.80 38.29
CA TYR A 459 -91.12 -38.05 37.93
C TYR A 459 -90.92 -39.15 38.99
N LYS A 460 -89.72 -39.25 39.57
CA LYS A 460 -89.37 -40.17 40.65
C LYS A 460 -90.11 -39.83 41.95
N GLU A 461 -90.22 -38.54 42.28
CA GLU A 461 -91.03 -38.04 43.39
C GLU A 461 -92.52 -38.39 43.16
N GLN A 462 -93.07 -38.06 41.99
CA GLN A 462 -94.45 -38.40 41.59
C GLN A 462 -94.74 -39.91 41.62
N GLN A 463 -93.77 -40.75 41.23
CA GLN A 463 -93.86 -42.21 41.38
C GLN A 463 -93.97 -42.59 42.87
N SER A 464 -93.08 -42.06 43.73
CA SER A 464 -93.08 -42.37 45.16
C SER A 464 -94.33 -41.88 45.89
N SER A 465 -94.97 -40.80 45.41
CA SER A 465 -96.21 -40.26 45.97
C SER A 465 -97.49 -40.88 45.37
N LYS A 466 -97.39 -41.96 44.58
CA LYS A 466 -98.59 -42.64 44.07
C LYS A 466 -99.41 -43.25 45.20
N PRO A 467 -100.75 -43.19 45.14
CA PRO A 467 -101.60 -43.82 46.13
C PRO A 467 -101.34 -45.33 46.23
N GLU A 468 -101.00 -46.00 45.13
CA GLU A 468 -100.62 -47.42 45.16
C GLU A 468 -99.42 -47.71 46.08
N ILE A 469 -98.38 -46.87 46.06
CA ILE A 469 -97.17 -47.05 46.90
C ILE A 469 -97.43 -46.60 48.34
N GLN A 470 -98.20 -45.54 48.53
CA GLN A 470 -98.64 -45.09 49.85
C GLN A 470 -99.50 -46.18 50.53
N LEU A 471 -100.51 -46.70 49.83
CA LEU A 471 -101.34 -47.83 50.26
C LEU A 471 -100.51 -49.10 50.43
N GLN A 472 -99.49 -49.38 49.61
CA GLN A 472 -98.58 -50.50 49.85
C GLN A 472 -97.82 -50.33 51.18
N SER A 473 -97.38 -49.12 51.51
CA SER A 473 -96.72 -48.82 52.79
C SER A 473 -97.68 -48.86 53.98
N GLU A 474 -98.92 -48.42 53.80
CA GLU A 474 -100.00 -48.47 54.80
C GLU A 474 -100.47 -49.92 55.01
N ILE A 475 -100.60 -50.73 53.96
CA ILE A 475 -100.85 -52.17 54.03
C ILE A 475 -99.72 -52.88 54.77
N ASN A 476 -98.45 -52.51 54.53
CA ASN A 476 -97.33 -53.09 55.27
C ASN A 476 -97.40 -52.72 56.77
N LEU A 477 -97.75 -51.47 57.10
CA LEU A 477 -97.94 -51.01 58.48
C LEU A 477 -99.13 -51.70 59.17
N LEU A 478 -100.31 -51.70 58.54
CA LEU A 478 -101.52 -52.37 59.00
C LEU A 478 -101.34 -53.90 59.09
N THR A 479 -100.49 -54.50 58.26
CA THR A 479 -100.12 -55.93 58.38
C THR A 479 -99.26 -56.17 59.62
N LEU A 480 -98.33 -55.26 59.92
CA LEU A 480 -97.54 -55.31 61.16
C LEU A 480 -98.43 -55.15 62.40
N GLU A 481 -99.33 -54.17 62.39
CA GLU A 481 -100.33 -53.96 63.46
C GLU A 481 -101.29 -55.15 63.59
N LYS A 482 -101.76 -55.72 62.47
CA LYS A 482 -102.60 -56.92 62.45
C LYS A 482 -101.89 -58.09 63.12
N VAL A 483 -100.63 -58.35 62.80
CA VAL A 483 -99.83 -59.41 63.45
C VAL A 483 -99.67 -59.14 64.97
N GLU A 484 -99.50 -57.88 65.36
CA GLU A 484 -99.40 -57.47 66.76
C GLU A 484 -100.73 -57.61 67.53
N LEU A 485 -101.86 -57.34 66.87
CA LEU A 485 -103.23 -57.54 67.37
C LEU A 485 -103.61 -59.03 67.41
N GLU A 486 -103.22 -59.84 66.42
CA GLU A 486 -103.41 -61.29 66.44
C GLU A 486 -102.60 -61.92 67.58
N ARG A 487 -101.37 -61.46 67.82
CA ARG A 487 -100.56 -61.84 69.00
C ARG A 487 -101.25 -61.48 70.33
N LYS A 488 -101.88 -60.30 70.41
CA LYS A 488 -102.69 -59.88 71.58
C LYS A 488 -103.96 -60.74 71.74
N LEU A 489 -104.66 -61.04 70.66
CA LEU A 489 -105.87 -61.87 70.64
C LEU A 489 -105.58 -63.33 71.01
N GLU A 490 -104.49 -63.90 70.49
CA GLU A 490 -103.99 -65.24 70.80
C GLU A 490 -103.70 -65.36 72.32
N SER A 491 -103.03 -64.36 72.89
CA SER A 491 -102.77 -64.26 74.34
C SER A 491 -104.06 -64.15 75.16
N ALA A 492 -104.99 -63.28 74.75
CA ALA A 492 -106.29 -63.12 75.41
C ALA A 492 -107.16 -64.38 75.31
N THR A 493 -107.08 -65.10 74.19
CA THR A 493 -107.84 -66.34 73.95
C THR A 493 -107.27 -67.51 74.75
N LYS A 494 -105.94 -67.63 74.86
CA LYS A 494 -105.28 -68.55 75.79
C LYS A 494 -105.66 -68.25 77.24
N SER A 495 -105.69 -66.97 77.63
CA SER A 495 -106.17 -66.54 78.96
C SER A 495 -107.63 -66.91 79.21
N LYS A 496 -108.53 -66.65 78.24
CA LYS A 496 -109.96 -67.01 78.31
C LYS A 496 -110.16 -68.53 78.40
N LEU A 497 -109.39 -69.32 77.64
CA LEU A 497 -109.43 -70.78 77.70
C LEU A 497 -108.94 -71.29 79.06
N HIS A 498 -107.86 -70.73 79.59
CA HIS A 498 -107.39 -71.03 80.95
C HIS A 498 -108.48 -70.74 81.99
N TYR A 499 -109.09 -69.55 81.99
CA TYR A 499 -110.20 -69.23 82.90
C TYR A 499 -111.42 -70.15 82.71
N LYS A 500 -111.79 -70.52 81.48
CA LYS A 500 -112.85 -71.52 81.21
C LYS A 500 -112.48 -72.89 81.78
N GLN A 501 -111.22 -73.33 81.67
CA GLN A 501 -110.77 -74.58 82.27
C GLN A 501 -110.82 -74.52 83.80
N GLN A 502 -110.37 -73.43 84.44
CA GLN A 502 -110.47 -73.26 85.89
C GLN A 502 -111.94 -73.24 86.36
N TRP A 503 -112.83 -72.55 85.64
CA TRP A 503 -114.27 -72.56 85.92
C TRP A 503 -114.91 -73.94 85.73
N THR A 504 -114.47 -74.70 84.72
CA THR A 504 -114.93 -76.08 84.48
C THR A 504 -114.42 -77.05 85.56
N ARG A 505 -113.21 -76.83 86.11
CA ARG A 505 -112.70 -77.55 87.29
C ARG A 505 -113.53 -77.21 88.54
N ALA A 506 -113.81 -75.92 88.78
CA ALA A 506 -114.64 -75.48 89.90
C ALA A 506 -116.06 -76.10 89.84
N LEU A 507 -116.69 -76.14 88.66
CA LEU A 507 -117.97 -76.83 88.43
C LEU A 507 -117.89 -78.34 88.66
N LYS A 508 -116.76 -78.99 88.33
CA LYS A 508 -116.55 -80.42 88.59
C LYS A 508 -116.36 -80.73 90.07
N GLU A 509 -115.62 -79.93 90.83
CA GLU A 509 -115.56 -80.10 92.30
C GLU A 509 -116.91 -79.83 92.95
N LEU A 510 -117.68 -78.82 92.48
CA LEU A 510 -119.06 -78.57 92.93
C LEU A 510 -119.99 -79.77 92.67
N ALA A 511 -119.81 -80.49 91.56
CA ALA A 511 -120.55 -81.72 91.28
C ALA A 511 -120.06 -82.90 92.16
N ARG A 512 -118.76 -82.97 92.46
CA ARG A 512 -118.14 -84.03 93.28
C ARG A 512 -118.50 -83.95 94.76
N LEU A 513 -118.93 -82.78 95.24
CA LEU A 513 -119.39 -82.53 96.62
C LEU A 513 -120.86 -82.92 96.88
N LYS A 514 -121.53 -83.63 95.96
CA LYS A 514 -122.99 -83.86 96.01
C LYS A 514 -123.41 -85.31 95.76
N GLN A 515 -122.57 -86.28 96.15
CA GLN A 515 -122.79 -87.72 96.05
C GLN A 515 -122.38 -88.41 97.34
#